data_AF-A0A7S1UVN5-F1
#
_entry.id   AF-A0A7S1UVN5-F1
#
_cell.length_a   1.000
_cell.length_b   1.000
_cell.length_c   1.000
_cell.angle_alpha   90.00
_cell.angle_beta   90.00
_cell.angle_gamma   90.00
#
_symmetry.space_group_name_H-M   'P 1'
#
loop_
_entity.id
_entity.type
_entity.pdbx_description
1 polymer ?
#
loop_
_entity_poly.entity_id
_entity_poly.type
_entity_poly.pdbx_seq_one_letter_code
_entity_poly.pdbx_strand_id
1 'polypeptide(L)'
;AHYANDLPEVEWGLLHGLTVAQLVEKKEGHERIETLLNSIVSSHGSSSSSQLTPTADTDKLTQLLASECYLYFSPGSRFAWIGFRAATEALTCPSQSARRAALSSQASGNLKRAATFWHSAPLVTGRALRGGEDMSLEHIALWALEHESPLAKAADVLRQLGDVVGLVNVCLTTASNFVSKHASTKFEQDDKVGNAFDWERGLYHKRTLDSKEGTNSTSNSPSSPSSSTAIVVGANVSSDDAIRTCHAILLVHLCELLGMPANSSEHELGERMLAVCAASTDDGFLTSMFQHLLNKNFVEVLLRINSVELEKFLKQPSLDPNLLWQYYVVQGRQELAGQLMWHRACVASVDVPLDERLDCLTKSLNSYRSALHNAIQGGLSKDRDALERAVTRAQETLDVGVFQRRILHTVDTTAQLESMLQEDKLTNLRSSLLPVSDLYNDYAAPLHLFDSCLLILHSCRHNAPPTIEALWRSILCEEILPCATRMQSSYVVLQQLMTGSLLDEKLVLLTEEVQDSGNLPLAEHGDWLERLRIRVTSLGQELYGHGADYAFPVDFLV
;
A
#
# COMPACT_ATOMS: atom_id res chain seq x y z
N ALA A 1 -14.56 37.68 34.37
CA ALA A 1 -15.58 36.89 35.08
C ALA A 1 -16.99 37.43 34.83
N HIS A 2 -17.39 38.61 35.34
CA HIS A 2 -18.77 39.10 35.18
C HIS A 2 -19.16 39.68 33.79
N TYR A 3 -18.25 39.71 32.81
CA TYR A 3 -18.49 40.35 31.50
C TYR A 3 -18.38 39.39 30.29
N ALA A 4 -18.11 38.09 30.51
CA ALA A 4 -18.00 37.11 29.43
C ALA A 4 -18.79 35.86 29.82
N ASN A 5 -19.97 35.68 29.22
CA ASN A 5 -20.93 34.62 29.56
C ASN A 5 -20.61 33.24 28.92
N ASP A 6 -19.56 33.14 28.10
CA ASP A 6 -19.29 31.95 27.28
C ASP A 6 -18.02 31.18 27.68
N LEU A 7 -17.48 31.41 28.89
CA LEU A 7 -16.44 30.53 29.45
C LEU A 7 -17.11 29.42 30.25
N PRO A 8 -16.76 28.13 30.05
CA PRO A 8 -17.37 27.03 30.79
C PRO A 8 -17.14 27.25 32.30
N GLU A 9 -18.24 27.34 33.08
CA GLU A 9 -18.23 27.55 34.54
C GLU A 9 -17.27 26.59 35.28
N VAL A 10 -17.04 25.42 34.70
CA VAL A 10 -16.15 24.36 35.20
C VAL A 10 -14.70 24.82 35.30
N GLU A 11 -14.18 25.63 34.37
CA GLU A 11 -12.76 26.04 34.38
C GLU A 11 -12.47 27.19 35.36
N TRP A 12 -13.41 28.13 35.52
CA TRP A 12 -13.30 29.17 36.55
C TRP A 12 -13.53 28.63 37.96
N GLY A 13 -14.37 27.60 38.10
CA GLY A 13 -14.52 26.84 39.34
C GLY A 13 -13.21 26.21 39.82
N LEU A 14 -12.28 25.87 38.91
CA LEU A 14 -10.95 25.36 39.25
C LEU A 14 -10.01 26.43 39.81
N LEU A 15 -10.27 27.72 39.62
CA LEU A 15 -9.53 28.79 40.31
C LEU A 15 -10.10 29.09 41.70
N HIS A 16 -11.31 28.62 42.00
CA HIS A 16 -11.96 28.86 43.27
C HIS A 16 -11.24 28.09 44.39
N GLY A 17 -10.81 28.79 45.44
CA GLY A 17 -10.08 28.21 46.58
C GLY A 17 -8.55 28.25 46.47
N LEU A 18 -7.98 28.79 45.39
CA LEU A 18 -6.55 29.08 45.31
C LEU A 18 -6.26 30.50 45.82
N THR A 19 -5.26 30.62 46.70
CA THR A 19 -4.72 31.93 47.10
C THR A 19 -3.80 32.48 46.00
N VAL A 20 -3.62 33.81 45.95
CA VAL A 20 -2.70 34.45 44.99
C VAL A 20 -1.28 33.90 45.12
N ALA A 21 -0.83 33.58 46.33
CA ALA A 21 0.47 32.93 46.57
C ALA A 21 0.53 31.52 45.95
N GLN A 22 -0.50 30.70 46.14
CA GLN A 22 -0.57 29.37 45.54
C GLN A 22 -0.64 29.41 44.01
N LEU A 23 -1.24 30.46 43.45
CA LEU A 23 -1.34 30.67 42.01
C LEU A 23 0.04 30.97 41.38
N VAL A 24 0.88 31.73 42.10
CA VAL A 24 2.22 32.17 41.66
C VAL A 24 3.35 31.20 42.06
N GLU A 25 3.16 30.36 43.08
CA GLU A 25 4.23 29.48 43.58
C GLU A 25 4.04 28.00 43.19
N LYS A 26 2.80 27.53 43.01
CA LYS A 26 2.54 26.12 42.71
C LYS A 26 2.48 25.87 41.21
N LYS A 27 3.13 24.80 40.74
CA LYS A 27 3.06 24.34 39.35
C LYS A 27 1.61 24.15 38.86
N GLU A 28 0.76 23.62 39.73
CA GLU A 28 -0.67 23.42 39.46
C GLU A 28 -1.43 24.75 39.24
N GLY A 29 -1.08 25.81 39.95
CA GLY A 29 -1.64 27.14 39.75
C GLY A 29 -1.26 27.73 38.39
N HIS A 30 0.00 27.53 37.99
CA HIS A 30 0.50 27.95 36.68
C HIS A 30 -0.19 27.21 35.54
N GLU A 31 -0.27 25.88 35.63
CA GLU A 31 -0.94 25.05 34.63
C GLU A 31 -2.42 25.47 34.48
N ARG A 32 -3.13 25.76 35.58
CA ARG A 32 -4.53 26.21 35.52
C ARG A 32 -4.68 27.58 34.86
N ILE A 33 -3.83 28.55 35.16
CA ILE A 33 -3.85 29.86 34.47
C ILE A 33 -3.56 29.69 32.98
N GLU A 34 -2.51 28.93 32.65
CA GLU A 34 -2.11 28.68 31.26
C GLU A 34 -3.27 28.04 30.48
N THR A 35 -3.98 27.10 31.10
CA THR A 35 -5.14 26.44 30.46
C THR A 35 -6.32 27.39 30.23
N LEU A 36 -6.64 28.26 31.19
CA LEU A 36 -7.66 29.29 31.01
C LEU A 36 -7.27 30.31 29.95
N LEU A 37 -6.01 30.74 29.91
CA LEU A 37 -5.54 31.65 28.88
C LEU A 37 -5.57 30.99 27.50
N ASN A 38 -5.18 29.73 27.39
CA ASN A 38 -5.25 28.97 26.15
C ASN A 38 -6.69 28.67 25.71
N SER A 39 -7.63 28.42 26.64
CA SER A 39 -9.06 28.27 26.31
C SER A 39 -9.65 29.61 25.84
N ILE A 40 -9.29 30.74 26.45
CA ILE A 40 -9.69 32.08 25.96
C ILE A 40 -9.12 32.38 24.57
N VAL A 41 -7.87 31.98 24.31
CA VAL A 41 -7.21 32.17 23.01
C VAL A 41 -7.84 31.31 21.92
N SER A 42 -8.18 30.07 22.24
CA SER A 42 -8.66 29.08 21.28
C SER A 42 -10.19 29.04 21.13
N SER A 43 -10.96 29.52 22.12
CA SER A 43 -12.42 29.65 22.07
C SER A 43 -12.89 30.64 21.00
N HIS A 44 -12.07 31.65 20.69
CA HIS A 44 -12.33 32.57 19.58
C HIS A 44 -12.24 31.92 18.20
N GLY A 45 -11.86 30.64 18.09
CA GLY A 45 -11.84 29.87 16.84
C GLY A 45 -13.03 28.91 16.66
N SER A 46 -13.85 28.70 17.69
CA SER A 46 -15.01 27.80 17.65
C SER A 46 -16.23 28.51 17.06
N SER A 47 -16.85 27.89 16.07
CA SER A 47 -18.04 28.39 15.34
C SER A 47 -19.29 28.63 16.21
N SER A 48 -19.26 28.24 17.49
CA SER A 48 -20.39 28.26 18.42
C SER A 48 -20.41 29.42 19.42
N SER A 49 -19.32 30.19 19.61
CA SER A 49 -19.33 31.32 20.55
C SER A 49 -19.83 32.58 19.87
N SER A 50 -21.02 33.01 20.24
CA SER A 50 -21.66 34.26 19.89
C SER A 50 -20.75 35.49 20.09
N GLN A 51 -20.53 36.24 19.00
CA GLN A 51 -20.46 37.71 19.01
C GLN A 51 -19.51 38.38 20.02
N LEU A 52 -18.23 38.04 20.04
CA LEU A 52 -17.20 38.97 20.50
C LEU A 52 -16.47 39.52 19.27
N THR A 53 -16.91 40.68 18.79
CA THR A 53 -16.09 41.45 17.85
C THR A 53 -14.80 41.85 18.59
N PRO A 54 -13.62 41.40 18.12
CA PRO A 54 -12.36 41.69 18.77
C PRO A 54 -12.09 43.19 18.66
N THR A 55 -12.19 43.91 19.77
CA THR A 55 -11.90 45.34 19.82
C THR A 55 -10.39 45.56 19.89
N ALA A 56 -9.90 46.74 19.49
CA ALA A 56 -8.50 47.14 19.63
C ALA A 56 -7.95 47.02 21.07
N ASP A 57 -8.84 46.91 22.06
CA ASP A 57 -8.50 46.71 23.46
C ASP A 57 -8.09 45.25 23.76
N THR A 58 -8.62 44.27 23.00
CA THR A 58 -8.19 42.86 23.10
C THR A 58 -6.80 42.63 22.50
N ASP A 59 -6.44 43.35 21.43
CA ASP A 59 -5.07 43.38 20.89
C ASP A 59 -4.08 43.95 21.91
N LYS A 60 -4.45 45.06 22.56
CA LYS A 60 -3.62 45.67 23.60
C LYS A 60 -3.48 44.74 24.80
N LEU A 61 -4.56 44.09 25.21
CA LEU A 61 -4.54 43.12 26.31
C LEU A 61 -3.59 41.95 26.00
N THR A 62 -3.68 41.34 24.83
CA THR A 62 -2.83 40.20 24.45
C THR A 62 -1.37 40.63 24.27
N GLN A 63 -1.12 41.86 23.80
CA GLN A 63 0.22 42.43 23.77
C GLN A 63 0.78 42.66 25.18
N LEU A 64 -0.02 43.21 26.10
CA LEU A 64 0.38 43.41 27.50
C LEU A 64 0.58 42.08 28.24
N LEU A 65 -0.25 41.07 27.99
CA LEU A 65 -0.07 39.73 28.55
C LEU A 65 1.21 39.09 28.05
N ALA A 66 1.53 39.25 26.76
CA ALA A 66 2.78 38.73 26.20
C ALA A 66 4.03 39.47 26.70
N SER A 67 3.95 40.77 27.01
CA SER A 67 5.10 41.56 27.48
C SER A 67 5.28 41.51 29.00
N GLU A 68 4.20 41.61 29.76
CA GLU A 68 4.23 41.74 31.23
C GLU A 68 3.98 40.41 31.95
N CYS A 69 3.21 39.50 31.34
CA CYS A 69 2.82 38.21 31.94
C CYS A 69 3.42 37.02 31.18
N TYR A 70 4.66 37.19 30.72
CA TYR A 70 5.34 36.25 29.82
C TYR A 70 5.29 34.81 30.37
N LEU A 71 5.47 34.60 31.68
CA LEU A 71 5.41 33.30 32.38
C LEU A 71 4.14 32.47 32.10
N TYR A 72 3.01 33.11 31.84
CA TYR A 72 1.72 32.45 31.63
C TYR A 72 1.17 32.62 30.20
N PHE A 73 1.68 33.60 29.46
CA PHE A 73 1.22 33.94 28.12
C PHE A 73 2.41 34.16 27.18
N SER A 74 2.74 33.13 26.42
CA SER A 74 3.90 33.16 25.54
C SER A 74 3.67 34.03 24.29
N PRO A 75 4.74 34.48 23.61
CA PRO A 75 4.64 35.04 22.27
C PRO A 75 3.92 34.09 21.28
N GLY A 76 4.06 32.78 21.45
CA GLY A 76 3.33 31.76 20.70
C GLY A 76 1.82 31.82 20.91
N SER A 77 1.37 31.99 22.15
CA SER A 77 -0.05 32.17 22.51
C SER A 77 -0.62 33.44 21.90
N ARG A 78 0.18 34.52 21.82
CA ARG A 78 -0.19 35.75 21.12
C ARG A 78 -0.37 35.53 19.62
N PHE A 79 0.59 34.88 18.97
CA PHE A 79 0.49 34.59 17.54
C PHE A 79 -0.69 33.66 17.23
N ALA A 80 -0.96 32.68 18.10
CA ALA A 80 -2.13 31.81 18.00
C ALA A 80 -3.42 32.63 18.05
N TRP A 81 -3.54 33.54 19.02
CA TRP A 81 -4.71 34.42 19.15
C TRP A 81 -4.92 35.31 17.91
N ILE A 82 -3.87 35.98 17.43
CA ILE A 82 -3.94 36.81 16.21
C ILE A 82 -4.35 35.95 15.00
N GLY A 83 -3.81 34.74 14.90
CA GLY A 83 -4.13 33.77 13.86
C GLY A 83 -5.58 33.32 13.86
N PHE A 84 -6.09 32.84 15.00
CA PHE A 84 -7.49 32.43 15.16
C PHE A 84 -8.47 33.56 14.90
N ARG A 85 -8.14 34.77 15.36
CA ARG A 85 -8.95 35.96 15.10
C ARG A 85 -9.01 36.31 13.61
N ALA A 86 -7.85 36.37 12.94
CA ALA A 86 -7.81 36.64 11.50
C ALA A 86 -8.60 35.57 10.72
N ALA A 87 -8.56 34.33 11.20
CA ALA A 87 -9.30 33.23 10.62
C ALA A 87 -10.81 33.35 10.81
N THR A 88 -11.29 33.71 12.00
CA THR A 88 -12.73 33.92 12.22
C THR A 88 -13.25 35.13 11.46
N GLU A 89 -12.49 36.22 11.37
CA GLU A 89 -12.84 37.33 10.49
C GLU A 89 -12.91 36.89 9.02
N ALA A 90 -11.97 36.04 8.57
CA ALA A 90 -12.00 35.47 7.22
C ALA A 90 -13.22 34.57 6.97
N LEU A 91 -13.66 33.78 7.96
CA LEU A 91 -14.85 32.93 7.86
C LEU A 91 -16.15 33.74 7.72
N THR A 92 -16.22 34.94 8.33
CA THR A 92 -17.37 35.85 8.14
C THR A 92 -17.42 36.50 6.75
N CYS A 93 -16.31 36.46 6.00
CA CYS A 93 -16.24 37.02 4.66
C CYS A 93 -16.67 35.99 3.59
N PRO A 94 -17.26 36.43 2.45
CA PRO A 94 -17.60 35.55 1.33
C PRO A 94 -16.37 34.79 0.80
N SER A 95 -16.58 33.54 0.38
CA SER A 95 -15.53 32.61 -0.07
C SER A 95 -14.64 33.14 -1.21
N GLN A 96 -15.19 33.95 -2.11
CA GLN A 96 -14.47 34.50 -3.28
C GLN A 96 -13.88 35.91 -3.04
N SER A 97 -13.99 36.47 -1.83
CA SER A 97 -13.52 37.83 -1.58
C SER A 97 -11.99 37.90 -1.45
N ALA A 98 -11.36 38.90 -2.10
CA ALA A 98 -9.92 39.16 -1.93
C ALA A 98 -9.54 39.44 -0.47
N ARG A 99 -10.48 40.01 0.30
CA ARG A 99 -10.35 40.21 1.75
C ARG A 99 -10.21 38.89 2.50
N ARG A 100 -11.03 37.88 2.19
CA ARG A 100 -10.90 36.54 2.78
C ARG A 100 -9.56 35.90 2.45
N ALA A 101 -9.08 36.03 1.22
CA ALA A 101 -7.77 35.50 0.83
C ALA A 101 -6.62 36.16 1.60
N ALA A 102 -6.65 37.48 1.77
CA ALA A 102 -5.64 38.22 2.55
C ALA A 102 -5.67 37.84 4.04
N LEU A 103 -6.86 37.78 4.64
CA LEU A 103 -7.03 37.38 6.04
C LEU A 103 -6.67 35.91 6.28
N SER A 104 -6.95 35.02 5.31
CA SER A 104 -6.55 33.61 5.37
C SER A 104 -5.03 33.45 5.36
N SER A 105 -4.33 34.17 4.46
CA SER A 105 -2.86 34.21 4.43
C SER A 105 -2.26 34.81 5.71
N GLN A 106 -2.90 35.84 6.27
CA GLN A 106 -2.51 36.41 7.56
C GLN A 106 -2.72 35.40 8.71
N ALA A 107 -3.84 34.66 8.69
CA ALA A 107 -4.13 33.64 9.69
C ALA A 107 -3.11 32.50 9.63
N SER A 108 -2.84 31.93 8.46
CA SER A 108 -1.87 30.84 8.31
C SER A 108 -0.44 31.28 8.61
N GLY A 109 -0.04 32.49 8.24
CA GLY A 109 1.26 33.06 8.60
C GLY A 109 1.44 33.21 10.12
N ASN A 110 0.42 33.68 10.85
CA ASN A 110 0.48 33.81 12.30
C ASN A 110 0.39 32.45 13.01
N LEU A 111 -0.45 31.53 12.54
CA LEU A 111 -0.54 30.17 13.09
C LEU A 111 0.76 29.39 12.85
N LYS A 112 1.42 29.57 11.71
CA LYS A 112 2.75 28.99 11.47
C LYS A 112 3.80 29.53 12.45
N ARG A 113 3.76 30.83 12.78
CA ARG A 113 4.62 31.41 13.83
C ARG A 113 4.24 30.90 15.22
N ALA A 114 2.96 30.67 15.50
CA ALA A 114 2.55 30.08 16.76
C ALA A 114 3.08 28.63 16.91
N ALA A 115 3.01 27.86 15.82
CA ALA A 115 3.49 26.49 15.72
C ALA A 115 4.97 26.32 16.10
N THR A 116 5.83 27.31 15.84
CA THR A 116 7.24 27.24 16.24
C THR A 116 7.45 27.29 17.75
N PHE A 117 6.43 27.64 18.54
CA PHE A 117 6.49 27.71 19.99
C PHE A 117 5.75 26.55 20.68
N TRP A 118 5.05 25.68 19.95
CA TRP A 118 4.35 24.53 20.54
C TRP A 118 5.33 23.37 20.77
N HIS A 119 5.96 23.36 21.95
CA HIS A 119 6.95 22.35 22.37
C HIS A 119 6.44 21.38 23.45
N SER A 120 5.20 21.54 23.92
CA SER A 120 4.62 20.72 24.99
C SER A 120 3.80 19.60 24.37
N ALA A 121 4.22 18.35 24.58
CA ALA A 121 3.49 17.20 24.06
C ALA A 121 2.04 17.15 24.61
N PRO A 122 1.77 17.37 25.91
CA PRO A 122 0.40 17.48 26.42
C PRO A 122 -0.42 18.62 25.78
N LEU A 123 0.21 19.73 25.38
CA LEU A 123 -0.51 20.82 24.72
C LEU A 123 -0.98 20.40 23.32
N VAL A 124 -0.09 19.76 22.56
CA VAL A 124 -0.37 19.34 21.17
C VAL A 124 -1.36 18.19 21.12
N THR A 125 -1.23 17.21 22.02
CA THR A 125 -2.21 16.12 22.08
C THR A 125 -3.55 16.59 22.58
N GLY A 126 -3.59 17.62 23.46
CA GLY A 126 -4.76 18.17 24.16
C GLY A 126 -4.95 17.60 25.58
N ARG A 127 -3.89 17.05 26.18
CA ARG A 127 -3.76 16.28 27.45
C ARG A 127 -3.82 14.76 27.25
N ALA A 128 -3.82 13.98 28.34
CA ALA A 128 -3.36 12.59 28.33
C ALA A 128 -4.13 11.67 27.36
N LEU A 129 -3.39 11.06 26.41
CA LEU A 129 -3.85 9.92 25.61
C LEU A 129 -3.94 8.69 26.55
N ARG A 130 -5.16 8.32 26.95
CA ARG A 130 -5.40 7.05 27.66
C ARG A 130 -5.54 5.94 26.61
N GLY A 131 -4.43 5.42 26.11
CA GLY A 131 -4.45 4.24 25.24
C GLY A 131 -3.05 3.85 24.83
N GLY A 132 -2.73 2.56 24.99
CA GLY A 132 -1.51 1.95 24.48
C GLY A 132 -1.45 1.98 22.95
N GLU A 133 -0.40 1.36 22.41
CA GLU A 133 0.14 1.48 21.05
C GLU A 133 -0.82 1.27 19.85
N ASP A 134 -2.10 0.92 20.07
CA ASP A 134 -3.08 0.51 19.03
C ASP A 134 -4.25 1.50 18.82
N MET A 135 -4.07 2.80 19.07
CA MET A 135 -5.13 3.78 18.74
C MET A 135 -5.09 4.17 17.26
N SER A 136 -6.26 4.14 16.59
CA SER A 136 -6.34 4.59 15.20
C SER A 136 -6.11 6.11 15.08
N LEU A 137 -5.53 6.54 13.96
CA LEU A 137 -5.23 7.96 13.71
C LEU A 137 -6.49 8.85 13.78
N GLU A 138 -7.66 8.33 13.38
CA GLU A 138 -8.94 9.04 13.50
C GLU A 138 -9.32 9.35 14.95
N HIS A 139 -9.15 8.37 15.85
CA HIS A 139 -9.42 8.59 17.27
C HIS A 139 -8.45 9.61 17.86
N ILE A 140 -7.17 9.57 17.47
CA ILE A 140 -6.17 10.52 17.96
C ILE A 140 -6.50 11.95 17.50
N ALA A 141 -6.87 12.14 16.24
CA ALA A 141 -7.25 13.45 15.71
C ALA A 141 -8.53 13.99 16.36
N LEU A 142 -9.56 13.14 16.51
CA LEU A 142 -10.82 13.50 17.13
C LEU A 142 -10.62 13.83 18.62
N TRP A 143 -9.84 13.03 19.33
CA TRP A 143 -9.48 13.27 20.73
C TRP A 143 -8.84 14.65 20.89
N ALA A 144 -7.88 14.99 20.02
CA ALA A 144 -7.19 16.28 20.08
C ALA A 144 -8.14 17.45 19.85
N LEU A 145 -9.14 17.29 18.98
CA LEU A 145 -10.18 18.29 18.75
C LEU A 145 -11.12 18.43 19.97
N GLU A 146 -11.59 17.32 20.54
CA GLU A 146 -12.47 17.30 21.71
C GLU A 146 -11.86 17.94 22.95
N HIS A 147 -10.55 17.77 23.14
CA HIS A 147 -9.82 18.31 24.28
C HIS A 147 -9.14 19.65 23.99
N GLU A 148 -9.64 20.35 22.97
CA GLU A 148 -9.27 21.72 22.65
C GLU A 148 -7.78 21.94 22.34
N SER A 149 -7.12 20.97 21.72
CA SER A 149 -5.75 21.15 21.23
C SER A 149 -5.68 22.37 20.31
N PRO A 150 -4.77 23.34 20.54
CA PRO A 150 -4.60 24.49 19.67
C PRO A 150 -4.18 24.08 18.26
N LEU A 151 -3.48 22.95 18.11
CA LEU A 151 -3.12 22.41 16.80
C LEU A 151 -4.35 21.89 16.05
N ALA A 152 -5.19 21.09 16.72
CA ALA A 152 -6.40 20.54 16.10
C ALA A 152 -7.38 21.65 15.68
N LYS A 153 -7.60 22.65 16.55
CA LYS A 153 -8.41 23.83 16.23
C LYS A 153 -7.80 24.63 15.07
N ALA A 154 -6.48 24.82 15.05
CA ALA A 154 -5.82 25.53 13.95
C ALA A 154 -5.98 24.79 12.62
N ALA A 155 -5.85 23.45 12.61
CA ALA A 155 -6.03 22.64 11.42
C ALA A 155 -7.48 22.69 10.91
N ASP A 156 -8.47 22.55 11.79
CA ASP A 156 -9.89 22.61 11.41
C ASP A 156 -10.27 23.98 10.83
N VAL A 157 -9.84 25.06 11.47
CA VAL A 157 -10.11 26.42 10.99
C VAL A 157 -9.42 26.69 9.64
N LEU A 158 -8.17 26.24 9.45
CA LEU A 158 -7.47 26.40 8.17
C LEU A 158 -8.11 25.57 7.04
N ARG A 159 -8.63 24.39 7.36
CA ARG A 159 -9.43 23.58 6.42
C ARG A 159 -10.70 24.31 6.01
N GLN A 160 -11.46 24.87 6.95
CA GLN A 160 -12.68 25.65 6.64
C GLN A 160 -12.40 26.90 5.78
N LEU A 161 -11.19 27.46 5.89
CA LEU A 161 -10.72 28.55 5.05
C LEU A 161 -10.24 28.10 3.65
N GLY A 162 -10.04 26.79 3.43
CA GLY A 162 -9.46 26.23 2.22
C GLY A 162 -7.95 26.42 2.09
N ASP A 163 -7.25 26.84 3.16
CA ASP A 163 -5.79 26.99 3.16
C ASP A 163 -5.10 25.69 3.61
N VAL A 164 -5.12 24.70 2.71
CA VAL A 164 -4.46 23.40 2.93
C VAL A 164 -2.93 23.52 3.05
N VAL A 165 -2.33 24.53 2.41
CA VAL A 165 -0.87 24.75 2.47
C VAL A 165 -0.49 25.23 3.87
N GLY A 166 -1.25 26.17 4.42
CA GLY A 166 -1.11 26.62 5.80
C GLY A 166 -1.27 25.48 6.80
N LEU A 167 -2.31 24.66 6.64
CA LEU A 167 -2.59 23.51 7.50
C LEU A 167 -1.40 22.55 7.56
N VAL A 168 -0.88 22.13 6.40
CA VAL A 168 0.26 21.21 6.32
C VAL A 168 1.50 21.80 6.98
N ASN A 169 1.79 23.08 6.71
CA ASN A 169 2.93 23.75 7.31
C ASN A 169 2.83 23.81 8.84
N VAL A 170 1.66 24.12 9.40
CA VAL A 170 1.46 24.18 10.86
C VAL A 170 1.69 22.82 11.49
N CYS A 171 1.13 21.75 10.92
CA CYS A 171 1.28 20.39 11.45
C CYS A 171 2.73 19.85 11.34
N LEU A 172 3.40 20.06 10.20
CA LEU A 172 4.79 19.61 10.05
C LEU A 172 5.79 20.46 10.83
N THR A 173 5.56 21.77 10.96
CA THR A 173 6.41 22.64 11.79
C THR A 173 6.33 22.21 13.25
N THR A 174 5.12 21.90 13.73
CA THR A 174 4.93 21.42 15.11
C THR A 174 5.52 20.04 15.33
N ALA A 175 5.40 19.12 14.38
CA ALA A 175 6.07 17.82 14.44
C ALA A 175 7.61 17.98 14.54
N SER A 176 8.20 18.88 13.76
CA SER A 176 9.66 19.08 13.74
C SER A 176 10.23 19.56 15.08
N ASN A 177 9.43 20.19 15.93
CA ASN A 177 9.82 20.57 17.29
C ASN A 177 10.13 19.37 18.20
N PHE A 178 9.55 18.19 17.92
CA PHE A 178 9.65 16.99 18.74
C PHE A 178 10.65 15.95 18.19
N VAL A 179 11.03 16.06 16.92
CA VAL A 179 12.01 15.17 16.28
C VAL A 179 13.39 15.39 16.92
N SER A 180 13.85 14.41 17.70
CA SER A 180 15.19 14.41 18.31
C SER A 180 16.27 14.23 17.23
N LYS A 181 16.77 15.33 16.68
CA LYS A 181 18.11 15.35 16.07
C LYS A 181 19.00 16.32 16.82
N HIS A 182 20.16 15.81 17.24
CA HIS A 182 21.31 16.57 17.72
C HIS A 182 21.60 17.77 16.80
N ALA A 183 21.18 18.97 17.21
CA ALA A 183 21.62 20.29 16.75
C ALA A 183 20.66 21.30 17.43
N SER A 184 21.02 22.31 18.24
CA SER A 184 22.17 23.21 18.15
C SER A 184 22.58 23.54 16.72
N THR A 185 21.61 23.58 15.81
CA THR A 185 21.75 24.27 14.53
C THR A 185 21.21 25.66 14.81
N LYS A 186 22.14 26.61 14.81
CA LYS A 186 21.86 28.05 14.76
C LYS A 186 20.63 28.27 13.88
N PHE A 187 19.51 28.62 14.51
CA PHE A 187 18.39 29.19 13.78
C PHE A 187 18.94 30.41 13.06
N GLU A 188 18.81 30.45 11.74
CA GLU A 188 19.02 31.67 10.99
C GLU A 188 18.15 32.76 11.62
N GLN A 189 18.82 33.80 12.10
CA GLN A 189 18.22 35.03 12.57
C GLN A 189 17.44 35.64 11.42
N ASP A 190 16.13 35.44 11.41
CA ASP A 190 15.24 36.45 10.85
C ASP A 190 15.05 37.53 11.93
N ASP A 191 16.10 38.33 12.09
CA ASP A 191 16.12 39.54 12.90
C ASP A 191 15.07 40.51 12.34
N LYS A 192 13.84 40.47 12.87
CA LYS A 192 12.92 41.64 12.91
C LYS A 192 11.60 41.50 13.66
N VAL A 193 11.38 40.48 14.50
CA VAL A 193 10.18 40.45 15.35
C VAL A 193 10.55 40.16 16.81
N GLY A 194 10.83 41.23 17.55
CA GLY A 194 10.73 41.36 19.01
C GLY A 194 11.57 40.39 19.85
N ASN A 195 12.60 40.93 20.50
CA ASN A 195 13.39 40.39 21.63
C ASN A 195 12.76 39.18 22.36
N ALA A 196 12.92 37.97 21.81
CA ALA A 196 12.73 36.75 22.56
C ALA A 196 14.13 36.20 22.89
N PHE A 197 14.53 36.27 24.15
CA PHE A 197 15.88 35.85 24.56
C PHE A 197 16.02 34.32 24.50
N ASP A 198 17.22 33.80 24.24
CA ASP A 198 17.45 32.35 24.13
C ASP A 198 17.05 31.56 25.40
N TRP A 199 17.09 32.21 26.57
CA TRP A 199 16.63 31.62 27.84
C TRP A 199 15.09 31.55 27.96
N GLU A 200 14.35 32.38 27.22
CA GLU A 200 12.88 32.36 27.18
C GLU A 200 12.36 31.15 26.40
N ARG A 201 13.09 30.70 25.37
CA ARG A 201 12.73 29.52 24.56
C ARG A 201 12.67 28.22 25.39
N GLY A 202 13.44 28.15 26.49
CA GLY A 202 13.48 27.00 27.40
C GLY A 202 12.57 27.13 28.64
N LEU A 203 11.90 28.27 28.82
CA LEU A 203 11.02 28.53 29.96
C LEU A 203 9.59 28.03 29.71
N TYR A 204 9.17 28.03 28.45
CA TYR A 204 7.86 27.54 28.02
C TYR A 204 7.91 26.07 27.68
N HIS A 205 6.82 25.35 27.99
CA HIS A 205 6.60 24.01 27.45
C HIS A 205 7.82 23.11 27.59
N LYS A 206 8.37 23.05 28.81
CA LYS A 206 9.52 22.23 29.18
C LYS A 206 9.43 20.93 28.39
N ARG A 207 10.40 20.66 27.51
CA ARG A 207 10.70 19.29 27.12
C ARG A 207 10.97 18.61 28.45
N THR A 208 10.00 17.89 28.99
CA THR A 208 10.26 16.92 30.04
C THR A 208 11.22 15.97 29.37
N LEU A 209 12.51 16.26 29.52
CA LEU A 209 13.53 15.26 29.32
C LEU A 209 13.03 14.11 30.19
N ASP A 210 12.58 13.05 29.52
CA ASP A 210 12.31 11.79 30.20
C ASP A 210 13.42 11.63 31.19
N SER A 211 13.04 11.50 32.45
CA SER A 211 13.99 11.33 33.54
C SER A 211 14.72 10.03 33.25
N LYS A 212 15.79 10.09 32.46
CA LYS A 212 16.76 9.01 32.34
C LYS A 212 17.27 8.84 33.76
N GLU A 213 16.90 7.70 34.30
CA GLU A 213 17.38 7.11 35.53
C GLU A 213 18.78 7.64 35.86
N GLY A 214 18.86 8.39 36.96
CA GLY A 214 20.12 8.60 37.64
C GLY A 214 20.61 7.23 38.10
N THR A 215 21.51 6.65 37.32
CA THR A 215 22.34 5.56 37.79
C THR A 215 23.19 6.06 38.96
N ASN A 216 23.16 5.27 40.03
CA ASN A 216 24.01 5.29 41.21
C ASN A 216 23.56 6.15 42.40
N SER A 217 22.67 5.59 43.23
CA SER A 217 22.96 5.49 44.66
C SER A 217 22.30 4.25 45.27
N THR A 218 23.15 3.43 45.87
CA THR A 218 22.82 2.25 46.67
C THR A 218 22.14 2.66 47.98
N SER A 219 20.87 2.31 48.16
CA SER A 219 20.32 2.05 49.51
C SER A 219 19.04 1.23 49.42
N ASN A 220 19.13 -0.03 49.87
CA ASN A 220 18.02 -0.94 50.12
C ASN A 220 17.09 -0.38 51.20
N SER A 221 15.78 -0.30 50.92
CA SER A 221 14.70 -0.50 51.90
C SER A 221 13.35 -0.67 51.17
N PRO A 222 12.53 -1.69 51.50
CA PRO A 222 11.22 -1.86 50.91
C PRO A 222 10.15 -1.18 51.78
N SER A 223 9.39 -0.25 51.21
CA SER A 223 8.15 0.24 51.84
C SER A 223 7.03 0.31 50.82
N SER A 224 5.96 -0.42 51.12
CA SER A 224 4.69 -0.56 50.40
C SER A 224 4.01 0.77 50.03
N PRO A 225 3.14 0.80 48.99
CA PRO A 225 2.54 2.04 48.52
C PRO A 225 1.38 2.46 49.43
N SER A 226 1.60 3.52 50.21
CA SER A 226 0.52 4.22 50.91
C SER A 226 -0.22 5.15 49.95
N SER A 227 -1.52 4.92 49.87
CA SER A 227 -2.55 5.69 49.19
C SER A 227 -2.54 7.19 49.52
N SER A 228 -2.16 8.03 48.55
CA SER A 228 -2.71 9.38 48.32
C SER A 228 -1.96 10.07 47.17
N THR A 229 -2.04 9.53 45.95
CA THR A 229 -1.63 10.28 44.75
C THR A 229 -2.87 10.85 44.10
N ALA A 230 -3.13 12.13 44.33
CA ALA A 230 -3.99 12.89 43.44
C ALA A 230 -3.48 12.68 42.01
N ILE A 231 -4.37 12.22 41.14
CA ILE A 231 -4.10 11.88 39.75
C ILE A 231 -3.62 13.16 39.06
N VAL A 232 -2.31 13.33 38.87
CA VAL A 232 -1.77 14.37 38.00
C VAL A 232 -2.01 13.92 36.57
N VAL A 233 -3.14 14.38 36.01
CA VAL A 233 -3.47 14.23 34.59
C VAL A 233 -2.40 14.99 33.80
N GLY A 234 -1.47 14.29 33.15
CA GLY A 234 -0.51 14.92 32.23
C GLY A 234 0.90 14.33 32.14
N ALA A 235 1.26 13.30 32.91
CA ALA A 235 2.65 12.81 33.00
C ALA A 235 3.07 11.73 31.98
N ASN A 236 2.17 11.23 31.12
CA ASN A 236 2.45 10.03 30.29
C ASN A 236 2.47 10.30 28.77
N VAL A 237 2.55 11.56 28.31
CA VAL A 237 2.55 11.87 26.86
C VAL A 237 4.00 12.04 26.38
N SER A 238 4.43 11.19 25.46
CA SER A 238 5.79 11.22 24.90
C SER A 238 5.92 12.22 23.75
N SER A 239 7.17 12.52 23.36
CA SER A 239 7.43 13.30 22.15
C SER A 239 6.96 12.56 20.88
N ASP A 240 6.96 11.23 20.90
CA ASP A 240 6.49 10.41 19.78
C ASP A 240 4.97 10.51 19.63
N ASP A 241 4.23 10.54 20.74
CA ASP A 241 2.78 10.74 20.74
C ASP A 241 2.39 12.10 20.14
N ALA A 242 3.15 13.15 20.43
CA ALA A 242 2.94 14.46 19.82
C ALA A 242 3.14 14.44 18.31
N ILE A 243 4.20 13.78 17.81
CA ILE A 243 4.46 13.61 16.37
C ILE A 243 3.32 12.81 15.72
N ARG A 244 2.91 11.70 16.35
CA ARG A 244 1.77 10.89 15.89
C ARG A 244 0.50 11.71 15.81
N THR A 245 0.20 12.56 16.79
CA THR A 245 -0.97 13.45 16.74
C THR A 245 -0.87 14.47 15.61
N CYS A 246 0.29 15.09 15.37
CA CYS A 246 0.48 15.99 14.22
C CYS A 246 0.21 15.27 12.89
N HIS A 247 0.73 14.06 12.72
CA HIS A 247 0.49 13.24 11.53
C HIS A 247 -0.98 12.81 11.42
N ALA A 248 -1.60 12.41 12.54
CA ALA A 248 -2.99 11.98 12.59
C ALA A 248 -3.95 13.07 12.12
N ILE A 249 -3.85 14.27 12.68
CA ILE A 249 -4.71 15.41 12.30
C ILE A 249 -4.57 15.70 10.80
N LEU A 250 -3.33 15.72 10.30
CA LEU A 250 -3.05 15.97 8.90
C LEU A 250 -3.64 14.89 7.97
N LEU A 251 -3.40 13.62 8.29
CA LEU A 251 -3.79 12.49 7.45
C LEU A 251 -5.31 12.28 7.45
N VAL A 252 -5.98 12.50 8.57
CA VAL A 252 -7.45 12.44 8.66
C VAL A 252 -8.08 13.50 7.77
N HIS A 253 -7.63 14.76 7.87
CA HIS A 253 -8.13 15.82 6.99
C HIS A 253 -7.83 15.56 5.51
N LEU A 254 -6.66 14.99 5.19
CA LEU A 254 -6.32 14.60 3.82
C LEU A 254 -7.30 13.53 3.29
N CYS A 255 -7.52 12.46 4.04
CA CYS A 255 -8.41 11.38 3.63
C CYS A 255 -9.87 11.82 3.53
N GLU A 256 -10.34 12.69 4.43
CA GLU A 256 -11.68 13.27 4.33
C GLU A 256 -11.85 14.10 3.05
N LEU A 257 -10.87 14.94 2.70
CA LEU A 257 -10.92 15.74 1.47
C LEU A 257 -10.82 14.88 0.21
N LEU A 258 -9.97 13.85 0.20
CA LEU A 258 -9.84 12.91 -0.91
C LEU A 258 -11.08 12.02 -1.09
N GLY A 259 -11.80 11.71 -0.01
CA GLY A 259 -13.04 10.93 -0.02
C GLY A 259 -14.26 11.67 -0.58
N MET A 260 -14.17 13.00 -0.74
CA MET A 260 -15.23 13.80 -1.36
C MET A 260 -15.33 13.52 -2.87
N PRO A 261 -16.53 13.67 -3.49
CA PRO A 261 -16.70 13.39 -4.91
C PRO A 261 -15.79 14.25 -5.78
N ALA A 262 -15.25 13.67 -6.86
CA ALA A 262 -14.21 14.28 -7.69
C ALA A 262 -14.57 15.67 -8.29
N ASN A 263 -15.86 15.98 -8.43
CA ASN A 263 -16.34 17.27 -8.94
C ASN A 263 -16.46 18.36 -7.87
N SER A 264 -16.11 18.06 -6.62
CA SER A 264 -16.17 19.01 -5.52
C SER A 264 -14.89 19.83 -5.43
N SER A 265 -15.03 21.12 -5.10
CA SER A 265 -13.89 21.98 -4.76
C SER A 265 -13.07 21.44 -3.59
N GLU A 266 -13.68 20.64 -2.72
CA GLU A 266 -13.02 20.00 -1.59
C GLU A 266 -12.07 18.88 -2.02
N HIS A 267 -12.42 18.13 -3.07
CA HIS A 267 -11.53 17.14 -3.66
C HIS A 267 -10.29 17.79 -4.31
N GLU A 268 -10.47 18.94 -4.99
CA GLU A 268 -9.34 19.74 -5.52
C GLU A 268 -8.41 20.22 -4.40
N LEU A 269 -8.97 20.61 -3.25
CA LEU A 269 -8.21 20.95 -2.06
C LEU A 269 -7.45 19.73 -1.51
N GLY A 270 -8.06 18.54 -1.52
CA GLY A 270 -7.42 17.28 -1.16
C GLY A 270 -6.22 16.93 -2.03
N GLU A 271 -6.35 17.04 -3.35
CA GLU A 271 -5.25 16.84 -4.32
C GLU A 271 -4.13 17.87 -4.12
N ARG A 272 -4.49 19.14 -3.85
CA ARG A 272 -3.50 20.17 -3.51
C ARG A 272 -2.80 19.87 -2.20
N MET A 273 -3.51 19.41 -1.18
CA MET A 273 -2.94 19.02 0.11
C MET A 273 -1.98 17.85 -0.05
N LEU A 274 -2.36 16.83 -0.84
CA LEU A 274 -1.52 15.68 -1.16
C LEU A 274 -0.20 16.11 -1.81
N ALA A 275 -0.24 17.02 -2.78
CA ALA A 275 0.96 17.51 -3.46
C ALA A 275 1.93 18.19 -2.49
N VAL A 276 1.42 18.95 -1.50
CA VAL A 276 2.25 19.59 -0.46
C VAL A 276 2.81 18.54 0.50
N CYS A 277 2.00 17.57 0.92
CA CYS A 277 2.46 16.47 1.79
C CYS A 277 3.55 15.62 1.12
N ALA A 278 3.40 15.31 -0.17
CA ALA A 278 4.36 14.53 -0.95
C ALA A 278 5.70 15.25 -1.15
N ALA A 279 5.72 16.59 -1.08
CA ALA A 279 6.94 17.39 -1.14
C ALA A 279 7.66 17.51 0.22
N SER A 280 7.15 16.88 1.28
CA SER A 280 7.78 16.88 2.59
C SER A 280 9.15 16.18 2.56
N THR A 281 10.06 16.60 3.45
CA THR A 281 11.38 15.98 3.63
C THR A 281 11.44 15.02 4.82
N ASP A 282 10.34 14.90 5.56
CA ASP A 282 10.24 14.01 6.72
C ASP A 282 9.88 12.58 6.28
N ASP A 283 10.88 11.70 6.28
CA ASP A 283 10.76 10.29 5.92
C ASP A 283 9.79 9.51 6.83
N GLY A 284 9.73 9.86 8.12
CA GLY A 284 8.81 9.24 9.08
C GLY A 284 7.36 9.61 8.79
N PHE A 285 7.13 10.90 8.47
CA PHE A 285 5.83 11.36 8.00
C PHE A 285 5.41 10.71 6.68
N LEU A 286 6.28 10.71 5.66
CA LEU A 286 5.98 10.13 4.35
C LEU A 286 5.63 8.65 4.45
N THR A 287 6.39 7.87 5.23
CA THR A 287 6.10 6.46 5.49
C THR A 287 4.73 6.27 6.14
N SER A 288 4.43 7.08 7.18
CA SER A 288 3.12 7.06 7.84
C SER A 288 1.98 7.44 6.88
N MET A 289 2.21 8.40 5.98
CA MET A 289 1.24 8.83 4.96
C MET A 289 0.96 7.71 3.97
N PHE A 290 2.00 7.09 3.40
CA PHE A 290 1.84 6.01 2.42
C PHE A 290 1.09 4.82 3.04
N GLN A 291 1.46 4.42 4.25
CA GLN A 291 0.77 3.36 4.98
C GLN A 291 -0.70 3.70 5.25
N HIS A 292 -1.00 4.94 5.65
CA HIS A 292 -2.38 5.36 5.89
C HIS A 292 -3.24 5.38 4.63
N LEU A 293 -2.69 5.88 3.51
CA LEU A 293 -3.38 5.87 2.20
C LEU A 293 -3.68 4.45 1.74
N LEU A 294 -2.76 3.49 1.95
CA LEU A 294 -3.02 2.07 1.69
C LEU A 294 -4.14 1.51 2.58
N ASN A 295 -4.08 1.77 3.89
CA ASN A 295 -5.08 1.29 4.84
C ASN A 295 -6.49 1.83 4.54
N LYS A 296 -6.60 3.04 3.97
CA LYS A 296 -7.86 3.67 3.55
C LYS A 296 -8.25 3.37 2.10
N ASN A 297 -7.52 2.49 1.42
CA ASN A 297 -7.76 2.05 0.03
C ASN A 297 -7.66 3.18 -1.01
N PHE A 298 -6.85 4.21 -0.76
CA PHE A 298 -6.53 5.26 -1.73
C PHE A 298 -5.34 4.87 -2.63
N VAL A 299 -5.36 3.64 -3.15
CA VAL A 299 -4.24 3.05 -3.91
C VAL A 299 -3.95 3.86 -5.18
N GLU A 300 -4.97 4.18 -5.98
CA GLU A 300 -4.79 4.94 -7.22
C GLU A 300 -4.20 6.34 -6.98
N VAL A 301 -4.58 6.98 -5.86
CA VAL A 301 -4.05 8.28 -5.45
C VAL A 301 -2.58 8.16 -5.08
N LEU A 302 -2.24 7.15 -4.28
CA LEU A 302 -0.86 6.87 -3.86
C LEU A 302 0.06 6.62 -5.06
N LEU A 303 -0.38 5.79 -6.02
CA LEU A 303 0.43 5.39 -7.17
C LEU A 303 0.73 6.54 -8.14
N ARG A 304 -0.08 7.61 -8.13
CA ARG A 304 0.17 8.83 -8.92
C ARG A 304 1.33 9.67 -8.37
N ILE A 305 1.67 9.53 -7.08
CA ILE A 305 2.72 10.32 -6.44
C ILE A 305 4.09 9.91 -7.00
N ASN A 306 4.79 10.84 -7.66
CA ASN A 306 6.14 10.59 -8.14
C ASN A 306 7.16 10.97 -7.04
N SER A 307 7.55 10.01 -6.22
CA SER A 307 8.54 10.16 -5.14
C SER A 307 9.47 8.96 -5.06
N VAL A 308 10.77 9.22 -4.80
CA VAL A 308 11.79 8.18 -4.63
C VAL A 308 11.58 7.44 -3.30
N GLU A 309 11.07 8.14 -2.30
CA GLU A 309 10.70 7.61 -0.98
C GLU A 309 9.53 6.64 -1.09
N LEU A 310 8.53 6.95 -1.94
CA LEU A 310 7.45 6.01 -2.24
C LEU A 310 7.99 4.73 -2.87
N GLU A 311 8.90 4.83 -3.84
CA GLU A 311 9.50 3.65 -4.45
C GLU A 311 10.28 2.79 -3.42
N LYS A 312 11.01 3.43 -2.50
CA LYS A 312 11.70 2.72 -1.40
C LYS A 312 10.71 2.03 -0.47
N PHE A 313 9.61 2.70 -0.12
CA PHE A 313 8.55 2.13 0.70
C PHE A 313 7.91 0.90 0.02
N LEU A 314 7.53 1.01 -1.25
CA LEU A 314 6.91 -0.07 -2.02
C LEU A 314 7.81 -1.29 -2.27
N LYS A 315 9.14 -1.15 -2.11
CA LYS A 315 10.11 -2.27 -2.21
C LYS A 315 10.21 -3.11 -0.93
N GLN A 316 9.55 -2.71 0.16
CA GLN A 316 9.58 -3.46 1.42
C GLN A 316 8.93 -4.84 1.24
N PRO A 317 9.52 -5.91 1.79
CA PRO A 317 9.04 -7.28 1.60
C PRO A 317 7.67 -7.55 2.25
N SER A 318 7.23 -6.68 3.16
CA SER A 318 5.93 -6.77 3.83
C SER A 318 4.75 -6.33 2.95
N LEU A 319 5.01 -5.67 1.81
CA LEU A 319 3.98 -5.15 0.92
C LEU A 319 3.78 -6.06 -0.30
N ASP A 320 2.58 -6.04 -0.88
CA ASP A 320 2.30 -6.80 -2.10
C ASP A 320 3.17 -6.29 -3.27
N PRO A 321 4.02 -7.13 -3.89
CA PRO A 321 4.84 -6.71 -5.02
C PRO A 321 4.03 -6.27 -6.25
N ASN A 322 2.74 -6.63 -6.35
CA ASN A 322 1.86 -6.10 -7.40
C ASN A 322 1.71 -4.58 -7.31
N LEU A 323 1.76 -4.00 -6.11
CA LEU A 323 1.62 -2.57 -5.90
C LEU A 323 2.80 -1.80 -6.53
N LEU A 324 4.02 -2.32 -6.38
CA LEU A 324 5.21 -1.74 -7.00
C LEU A 324 5.16 -1.84 -8.54
N TRP A 325 4.62 -2.94 -9.08
CA TRP A 325 4.40 -3.05 -10.53
C TRP A 325 3.38 -2.03 -11.03
N GLN A 326 2.22 -1.90 -10.37
CA GLN A 326 1.22 -0.89 -10.73
C GLN A 326 1.82 0.52 -10.68
N TYR A 327 2.64 0.80 -9.66
CA TYR A 327 3.36 2.06 -9.54
C TYR A 327 4.23 2.35 -10.76
N TYR A 328 5.08 1.40 -11.17
CA TYR A 328 5.91 1.59 -12.37
C TYR A 328 5.09 1.75 -13.64
N VAL A 329 3.96 1.05 -13.77
CA VAL A 329 3.05 1.20 -14.92
C VAL A 329 2.44 2.62 -14.95
N VAL A 330 1.92 3.10 -13.82
CA VAL A 330 1.31 4.45 -13.70
C VAL A 330 2.34 5.55 -13.97
N GLN A 331 3.58 5.39 -13.51
CA GLN A 331 4.67 6.35 -13.74
C GLN A 331 5.28 6.26 -15.15
N GLY A 332 4.74 5.42 -16.03
CA GLY A 332 5.26 5.23 -17.39
C GLY A 332 6.58 4.46 -17.48
N ARG A 333 7.06 3.87 -16.38
CA ARG A 333 8.31 3.11 -16.28
C ARG A 333 8.09 1.63 -16.59
N GLN A 334 7.56 1.37 -17.78
CA GLN A 334 7.08 0.04 -18.21
C GLN A 334 8.20 -1.02 -18.25
N GLU A 335 9.43 -0.64 -18.58
CA GLU A 335 10.56 -1.58 -18.59
C GLU A 335 10.86 -2.13 -17.18
N LEU A 336 10.91 -1.25 -16.16
CA LEU A 336 11.11 -1.65 -14.77
C LEU A 336 9.95 -2.49 -14.23
N ALA A 337 8.72 -2.17 -14.64
CA ALA A 337 7.54 -2.98 -14.33
C ALA A 337 7.68 -4.40 -14.89
N GLY A 338 8.12 -4.52 -16.15
CA GLY A 338 8.39 -5.79 -16.82
C GLY A 338 9.48 -6.59 -16.12
N GLN A 339 10.60 -5.96 -15.77
CA GLN A 339 11.75 -6.57 -15.09
C GLN A 339 11.38 -7.10 -13.71
N LEU A 340 10.61 -6.33 -12.93
CA LEU A 340 10.14 -6.73 -11.60
C LEU A 340 9.30 -8.02 -11.68
N MET A 341 8.31 -8.04 -12.58
CA MET A 341 7.41 -9.19 -12.72
C MET A 341 8.11 -10.40 -13.34
N TRP A 342 9.04 -10.19 -14.27
CA TRP A 342 9.91 -11.24 -14.79
C TRP A 342 10.74 -11.89 -13.68
N HIS A 343 11.41 -11.07 -12.87
CA HIS A 343 12.22 -11.58 -11.76
C HIS A 343 11.36 -12.39 -10.79
N ARG A 344 10.18 -11.88 -10.38
CA ARG A 344 9.23 -12.61 -9.52
C ARG A 344 8.82 -13.96 -10.11
N ALA A 345 8.51 -14.01 -11.40
CA ALA A 345 8.15 -15.24 -12.08
C ALA A 345 9.29 -16.28 -12.11
N CYS A 346 10.54 -15.84 -12.21
CA CYS A 346 11.71 -16.73 -12.33
C CYS A 346 12.37 -17.09 -10.99
N VAL A 347 12.07 -16.41 -9.88
CA VAL A 347 12.68 -16.73 -8.57
C VAL A 347 12.31 -18.15 -8.15
N ALA A 348 13.29 -18.99 -7.84
CA ALA A 348 13.08 -20.32 -7.30
C ALA A 348 12.71 -20.26 -5.80
N SER A 349 11.50 -19.79 -5.50
CA SER A 349 10.89 -19.79 -4.17
C SER A 349 9.69 -20.73 -4.15
N VAL A 350 9.60 -21.58 -3.12
CA VAL A 350 8.50 -22.53 -2.94
C VAL A 350 7.16 -21.80 -2.71
N ASP A 351 7.22 -20.56 -2.22
CA ASP A 351 6.04 -19.79 -1.82
C ASP A 351 5.19 -19.24 -2.98
N VAL A 352 5.66 -19.30 -4.23
CA VAL A 352 4.94 -18.74 -5.40
C VAL A 352 4.43 -19.88 -6.28
N PRO A 353 3.11 -20.12 -6.34
CA PRO A 353 2.52 -21.18 -7.16
C PRO A 353 2.61 -20.86 -8.66
N LEU A 354 2.54 -21.90 -9.50
CA LEU A 354 2.63 -21.81 -10.95
C LEU A 354 1.66 -20.78 -11.56
N ASP A 355 0.42 -20.72 -11.06
CA ASP A 355 -0.57 -19.77 -11.58
C ASP A 355 -0.20 -18.30 -11.34
N GLU A 356 0.35 -18.00 -10.17
CA GLU A 356 0.83 -16.66 -9.84
C GLU A 356 2.05 -16.29 -10.69
N ARG A 357 2.95 -17.25 -10.96
CA ARG A 357 4.09 -17.06 -11.88
C ARG A 357 3.63 -16.74 -13.28
N LEU A 358 2.59 -17.42 -13.76
CA LEU A 358 2.01 -17.19 -15.09
C LEU A 358 1.31 -15.84 -15.21
N ASP A 359 0.63 -15.39 -14.15
CA ASP A 359 0.11 -14.02 -14.08
C ASP A 359 1.25 -12.99 -14.09
N CYS A 360 2.34 -13.23 -13.34
CA CYS A 360 3.54 -12.40 -13.38
C CYS A 360 4.18 -12.35 -14.78
N LEU A 361 4.31 -13.49 -15.47
CA LEU A 361 4.83 -13.54 -16.85
C LEU A 361 3.92 -12.76 -17.81
N THR A 362 2.60 -12.88 -17.66
CA THR A 362 1.62 -12.15 -18.48
C THR A 362 1.74 -10.64 -18.26
N LYS A 363 1.80 -10.20 -17.00
CA LYS A 363 2.05 -8.80 -16.63
C LYS A 363 3.38 -8.29 -17.17
N SER A 364 4.43 -9.10 -17.04
CA SER A 364 5.78 -8.78 -17.54
C SER A 364 5.79 -8.57 -19.06
N LEU A 365 5.20 -9.51 -19.81
CA LEU A 365 5.07 -9.46 -21.26
C LEU A 365 4.30 -8.22 -21.72
N ASN A 366 3.17 -7.91 -21.08
CA ASN A 366 2.37 -6.73 -21.41
C ASN A 366 3.13 -5.43 -21.13
N SER A 367 3.84 -5.34 -20.01
CA SER A 367 4.69 -4.20 -19.68
C SER A 367 5.83 -4.03 -20.68
N TYR A 368 6.53 -5.11 -21.08
CA TYR A 368 7.58 -5.03 -22.10
C TYR A 368 7.04 -4.64 -23.48
N ARG A 369 5.87 -5.16 -23.89
CA ARG A 369 5.21 -4.76 -25.15
C ARG A 369 4.84 -3.27 -25.14
N SER A 370 4.30 -2.78 -24.02
CA SER A 370 4.00 -1.36 -23.85
C SER A 370 5.25 -0.49 -23.93
N ALA A 371 6.33 -0.90 -23.26
CA ALA A 371 7.63 -0.24 -23.35
C ALA A 371 8.16 -0.23 -24.80
N LEU A 372 8.02 -1.34 -25.54
CA LEU A 372 8.50 -1.48 -26.92
C LEU A 372 7.76 -0.53 -27.86
N HIS A 373 6.44 -0.49 -27.71
CA HIS A 373 5.60 0.44 -28.46
C HIS A 373 6.01 1.90 -28.21
N ASN A 374 6.25 2.28 -26.95
CA ASN A 374 6.69 3.62 -26.59
C ASN A 374 8.08 3.94 -27.17
N ALA A 375 9.01 2.98 -27.17
CA ALA A 375 10.34 3.15 -27.76
C ALA A 375 10.28 3.36 -29.28
N ILE A 376 9.40 2.63 -29.98
CA ILE A 376 9.16 2.78 -31.43
C ILE A 376 8.62 4.18 -31.75
N GLN A 377 7.64 4.66 -30.98
CA GLN A 377 7.07 6.01 -31.17
C GLN A 377 8.06 7.13 -30.81
N GLY A 378 8.94 6.91 -29.82
CA GLY A 378 9.92 7.89 -29.35
C GLY A 378 11.22 7.97 -30.16
N GLY A 379 11.43 7.11 -31.16
CA GLY A 379 12.63 7.13 -32.02
C GLY A 379 13.93 6.68 -31.34
N LEU A 380 13.85 6.01 -30.18
CA LEU A 380 15.01 5.54 -29.41
C LEU A 380 15.45 4.16 -29.90
N SER A 381 16.55 4.10 -30.66
CA SER A 381 17.02 2.86 -31.31
C SER A 381 17.82 1.91 -30.41
N LYS A 382 18.45 2.38 -29.33
CA LYS A 382 19.42 1.55 -28.57
C LYS A 382 18.77 0.55 -27.61
N ASP A 383 17.60 0.89 -27.05
CA ASP A 383 16.91 0.03 -26.09
C ASP A 383 15.93 -0.94 -26.77
N ARG A 384 15.62 -0.70 -28.05
CA ARG A 384 14.66 -1.49 -28.83
C ARG A 384 15.07 -2.97 -28.92
N ASP A 385 16.31 -3.26 -29.32
CA ASP A 385 16.75 -4.64 -29.51
C ASP A 385 16.86 -5.41 -28.18
N ALA A 386 17.16 -4.71 -27.06
CA ALA A 386 17.13 -5.32 -25.74
C ALA A 386 15.70 -5.69 -25.32
N LEU A 387 14.75 -4.81 -25.65
CA LEU A 387 13.35 -4.93 -25.29
C LEU A 387 12.59 -5.94 -26.17
N GLU A 388 12.88 -6.00 -27.48
CA GLU A 388 12.41 -7.08 -28.36
C GLU A 388 12.84 -8.44 -27.82
N ARG A 389 14.11 -8.58 -27.43
CA ARG A 389 14.59 -9.82 -26.79
C ARG A 389 13.89 -10.11 -25.46
N ALA A 390 13.56 -9.09 -24.66
CA ALA A 390 12.81 -9.27 -23.42
C ALA A 390 11.37 -9.74 -23.70
N VAL A 391 10.69 -9.18 -24.70
CA VAL A 391 9.36 -9.61 -25.15
C VAL A 391 9.38 -11.06 -25.63
N THR A 392 10.34 -11.42 -26.50
CA THR A 392 10.48 -12.79 -26.99
C THR A 392 10.72 -13.77 -25.86
N ARG A 393 11.67 -13.50 -24.96
CA ARG A 393 11.94 -14.36 -23.79
C ARG A 393 10.72 -14.51 -22.89
N ALA A 394 10.00 -13.42 -22.63
CA ALA A 394 8.78 -13.44 -21.82
C ALA A 394 7.67 -14.26 -22.46
N GLN A 395 7.47 -14.13 -23.77
CA GLN A 395 6.51 -14.92 -24.52
C GLN A 395 6.86 -16.41 -24.51
N GLU A 396 8.10 -16.76 -24.88
CA GLU A 396 8.55 -18.15 -24.91
C GLU A 396 8.37 -18.81 -23.54
N THR A 397 8.78 -18.14 -22.46
CA THR A 397 8.65 -18.67 -21.09
C THR A 397 7.20 -18.80 -20.64
N LEU A 398 6.34 -17.86 -21.05
CA LEU A 398 4.90 -17.95 -20.80
C LEU A 398 4.29 -19.16 -21.51
N ASP A 399 4.67 -19.40 -22.76
CA ASP A 399 4.21 -20.56 -23.55
C ASP A 399 4.62 -21.87 -22.85
N VAL A 400 5.88 -21.97 -22.39
CA VAL A 400 6.35 -23.12 -21.59
C VAL A 400 5.50 -23.33 -20.34
N GLY A 401 5.26 -22.26 -19.58
CA GLY A 401 4.48 -22.36 -18.36
C GLY A 401 3.00 -22.71 -18.61
N VAL A 402 2.44 -22.33 -19.77
CA VAL A 402 1.09 -22.78 -20.18
C VAL A 402 1.07 -24.29 -20.45
N PHE A 403 2.09 -24.85 -21.09
CA PHE A 403 2.22 -26.31 -21.23
C PHE A 403 2.34 -26.99 -19.87
N GLN A 404 3.17 -26.43 -18.98
CA GLN A 404 3.32 -26.94 -17.62
C GLN A 404 1.99 -26.94 -16.85
N ARG A 405 1.20 -25.86 -16.96
CA ARG A 405 -0.14 -25.78 -16.35
C ARG A 405 -1.09 -26.85 -16.90
N ARG A 406 -1.07 -27.09 -18.21
CA ARG A 406 -1.89 -28.13 -18.85
C ARG A 406 -1.52 -29.52 -18.34
N ILE A 407 -0.22 -29.82 -18.23
CA ILE A 407 0.28 -31.08 -17.67
C ILE A 407 -0.19 -31.21 -16.22
N LEU A 408 0.02 -30.18 -15.39
CA LEU A 408 -0.39 -30.16 -13.99
C LEU A 408 -1.89 -30.40 -13.82
N HIS A 409 -2.73 -29.70 -14.58
CA HIS A 409 -4.19 -29.89 -14.56
C HIS A 409 -4.59 -31.32 -14.91
N THR A 410 -3.91 -31.94 -15.87
CA THR A 410 -4.18 -33.32 -16.27
C THR A 410 -3.80 -34.32 -15.18
N VAL A 411 -2.67 -34.09 -14.53
CA VAL A 411 -2.21 -34.88 -13.37
C VAL A 411 -3.20 -34.75 -12.21
N ASP A 412 -3.60 -33.52 -11.86
CA ASP A 412 -4.54 -33.27 -10.77
C ASP A 412 -5.94 -33.85 -11.02
N THR A 413 -6.38 -33.90 -12.29
CA THR A 413 -7.68 -34.50 -12.67
C THR A 413 -7.63 -36.03 -12.65
N THR A 414 -6.46 -36.62 -12.85
CA THR A 414 -6.28 -38.07 -13.03
C THR A 414 -5.51 -38.66 -11.86
N ALA A 415 -6.19 -39.05 -10.79
CA ALA A 415 -5.58 -39.55 -9.54
C ALA A 415 -4.55 -40.69 -9.73
N GLN A 416 -4.71 -41.50 -10.79
CA GLN A 416 -3.74 -42.54 -11.15
C GLN A 416 -2.38 -41.95 -11.57
N LEU A 417 -2.36 -40.85 -12.33
CA LEU A 417 -1.13 -40.18 -12.78
C LEU A 417 -0.41 -39.51 -11.60
N GLU A 418 -1.15 -38.93 -10.66
CA GLU A 418 -0.56 -38.34 -9.45
C GLU A 418 0.23 -39.40 -8.65
N SER A 419 -0.29 -40.62 -8.54
CA SER A 419 0.41 -41.73 -7.85
C SER A 419 1.66 -42.25 -8.57
N MET A 420 1.81 -41.98 -9.86
CA MET A 420 2.98 -42.38 -10.65
C MET A 420 4.17 -41.42 -10.50
N LEU A 421 3.91 -40.19 -10.04
CA LEU A 421 4.95 -39.18 -9.83
C LEU A 421 5.50 -39.23 -8.40
N GLN A 422 6.81 -39.01 -8.28
CA GLN A 422 7.42 -38.75 -6.99
C GLN A 422 6.93 -37.41 -6.45
N GLU A 423 6.74 -37.31 -5.12
CA GLU A 423 6.24 -36.09 -4.47
C GLU A 423 7.10 -34.86 -4.81
N ASP A 424 8.42 -35.02 -4.84
CA ASP A 424 9.36 -33.96 -5.24
C ASP A 424 9.14 -33.46 -6.67
N LYS A 425 8.81 -34.37 -7.61
CA LYS A 425 8.50 -34.00 -9.00
C LYS A 425 7.19 -33.25 -9.10
N LEU A 426 6.20 -33.62 -8.31
CA LEU A 426 4.90 -32.95 -8.25
C LEU A 426 5.02 -31.55 -7.61
N THR A 427 5.80 -31.41 -6.53
CA THR A 427 6.06 -30.09 -5.94
C THR A 427 6.78 -29.19 -6.93
N ASN A 428 7.79 -29.69 -7.63
CA ASN A 428 8.51 -28.92 -8.65
C ASN A 428 7.60 -28.47 -9.80
N LEU A 429 6.67 -29.34 -10.23
CA LEU A 429 5.68 -29.03 -11.25
C LEU A 429 4.70 -27.92 -10.80
N ARG A 430 4.42 -27.83 -9.49
CA ARG A 430 3.51 -26.82 -8.90
C ARG A 430 4.21 -25.49 -8.55
N SER A 431 5.50 -25.52 -8.19
CA SER A 431 6.18 -24.37 -7.56
C SER A 431 7.27 -23.72 -8.41
N SER A 432 7.72 -24.34 -9.50
CA SER A 432 8.84 -23.85 -10.32
C SER A 432 8.49 -23.76 -11.80
N LEU A 433 9.20 -22.93 -12.57
CA LEU A 433 9.11 -22.94 -14.04
C LEU A 433 10.16 -23.90 -14.58
N LEU A 434 9.71 -25.01 -15.16
CA LEU A 434 10.58 -26.05 -15.69
C LEU A 434 10.95 -25.76 -17.14
N PRO A 435 12.17 -26.10 -17.59
CA PRO A 435 12.52 -25.99 -18.99
C PRO A 435 11.73 -27.01 -19.82
N VAL A 436 11.49 -26.69 -21.08
CA VAL A 436 10.65 -27.51 -21.98
C VAL A 436 11.16 -28.95 -22.12
N SER A 437 12.48 -29.13 -22.14
CA SER A 437 13.09 -30.46 -22.22
C SER A 437 12.75 -31.34 -21.03
N ASP A 438 12.71 -30.77 -19.82
CA ASP A 438 12.37 -31.51 -18.60
C ASP A 438 10.87 -31.81 -18.60
N LEU A 439 10.02 -30.84 -18.99
CA LEU A 439 8.58 -31.08 -19.16
C LEU A 439 8.28 -32.24 -20.11
N TYR A 440 9.03 -32.36 -21.21
CA TYR A 440 8.87 -33.47 -22.14
C TYR A 440 9.37 -34.80 -21.55
N ASN A 441 10.62 -34.84 -21.08
CA ASN A 441 11.30 -36.09 -20.71
C ASN A 441 10.89 -36.63 -19.34
N ASP A 442 10.62 -35.76 -18.37
CA ASP A 442 10.33 -36.16 -16.98
C ASP A 442 8.85 -36.26 -16.66
N TYR A 443 7.98 -35.66 -17.49
CA TYR A 443 6.55 -35.57 -17.24
C TYR A 443 5.70 -36.04 -18.43
N ALA A 444 5.70 -35.32 -19.55
CA ALA A 444 4.74 -35.57 -20.64
C ALA A 444 4.91 -36.97 -21.27
N ALA A 445 6.14 -37.37 -21.61
CA ALA A 445 6.38 -38.68 -22.22
C ALA A 445 6.19 -39.85 -21.22
N PRO A 446 6.73 -39.82 -19.99
CA PRO A 446 6.51 -40.88 -19.00
C PRO A 446 5.04 -41.06 -18.56
N LEU A 447 4.25 -39.99 -18.59
CA LEU A 447 2.82 -40.01 -18.23
C LEU A 447 1.91 -40.30 -19.43
N HIS A 448 2.49 -40.60 -20.60
CA HIS A 448 1.75 -40.86 -21.85
C HIS A 448 0.83 -39.70 -22.28
N LEU A 449 1.19 -38.46 -21.98
CA LEU A 449 0.45 -37.26 -22.37
C LEU A 449 0.81 -36.86 -23.81
N PHE A 450 0.40 -37.67 -24.78
CA PHE A 450 0.80 -37.53 -26.18
C PHE A 450 0.42 -36.17 -26.81
N ASP A 451 -0.75 -35.64 -26.44
CA ASP A 451 -1.22 -34.31 -26.88
C ASP A 451 -0.22 -33.22 -26.45
N SER A 452 0.21 -33.27 -25.19
CA SER A 452 1.18 -32.32 -24.64
C SER A 452 2.55 -32.51 -25.28
N CYS A 453 2.95 -33.74 -25.60
CA CYS A 453 4.18 -34.04 -26.33
C CYS A 453 4.19 -33.40 -27.72
N LEU A 454 3.10 -33.51 -28.49
CA LEU A 454 2.98 -32.90 -29.82
C LEU A 454 3.01 -31.38 -29.75
N LEU A 455 2.31 -30.78 -28.79
CA LEU A 455 2.30 -29.33 -28.59
C LEU A 455 3.68 -28.78 -28.23
N ILE A 456 4.42 -29.50 -27.38
CA ILE A 456 5.81 -29.16 -27.04
C ILE A 456 6.69 -29.21 -28.30
N LEU A 457 6.62 -30.30 -29.09
CA LEU A 457 7.41 -30.43 -30.32
C LEU A 457 7.10 -29.32 -31.35
N HIS A 458 5.82 -29.01 -31.52
CA HIS A 458 5.35 -27.92 -32.37
C HIS A 458 5.93 -26.56 -31.91
N SER A 459 5.86 -26.27 -30.62
CA SER A 459 6.32 -25.00 -30.04
C SER A 459 7.83 -24.83 -30.11
N CYS A 460 8.58 -25.92 -29.92
CA CYS A 460 10.04 -25.94 -30.11
C CYS A 460 10.47 -25.94 -31.59
N ARG A 461 9.53 -26.03 -32.54
CA ARG A 461 9.80 -26.23 -33.97
C ARG A 461 10.75 -27.41 -34.23
N HIS A 462 10.56 -28.49 -33.47
CA HIS A 462 11.39 -29.69 -33.57
C HIS A 462 10.80 -30.67 -34.58
N ASN A 463 11.43 -30.78 -35.75
CA ASN A 463 10.99 -31.70 -36.80
C ASN A 463 11.59 -33.10 -36.58
N ALA A 464 10.81 -33.99 -35.98
CA ALA A 464 11.12 -35.41 -35.83
C ALA A 464 9.96 -36.27 -36.35
N PRO A 465 9.85 -36.47 -37.68
CA PRO A 465 8.74 -37.21 -38.29
C PRO A 465 8.46 -38.58 -37.66
N PRO A 466 9.45 -39.46 -37.38
CA PRO A 466 9.16 -40.77 -36.82
C PRO A 466 8.58 -40.68 -35.40
N THR A 467 9.02 -39.71 -34.60
CA THR A 467 8.49 -39.47 -33.25
C THR A 467 7.07 -38.90 -33.31
N ILE A 468 6.84 -37.95 -34.22
CA ILE A 468 5.52 -37.34 -34.43
C ILE A 468 4.51 -38.41 -34.89
N GLU A 469 4.88 -39.25 -35.86
CA GLU A 469 4.04 -40.38 -36.29
C GLU A 469 3.77 -41.36 -35.14
N ALA A 470 4.79 -41.72 -34.34
CA ALA A 470 4.60 -42.60 -33.20
C ALA A 470 3.64 -42.01 -32.14
N LEU A 471 3.73 -40.69 -31.89
CA LEU A 471 2.80 -39.98 -31.01
C LEU A 471 1.37 -40.00 -31.56
N TRP A 472 1.17 -39.74 -32.85
CA TRP A 472 -0.15 -39.83 -33.49
C TRP A 472 -0.70 -41.25 -33.49
N ARG A 473 0.12 -42.28 -33.76
CA ARG A 473 -0.26 -43.70 -33.57
C ARG A 473 -0.72 -43.95 -32.14
N SER A 474 -0.01 -43.39 -31.16
CA SER A 474 -0.33 -43.53 -29.73
C SER A 474 -1.66 -42.86 -29.36
N ILE A 475 -1.95 -41.66 -29.88
CA ILE A 475 -3.24 -40.97 -29.69
C ILE A 475 -4.39 -41.79 -30.29
N LEU A 476 -4.21 -42.30 -31.51
CA LEU A 476 -5.21 -43.16 -32.17
C LEU A 476 -5.44 -44.44 -31.37
N CYS A 477 -4.38 -45.10 -30.94
CA CYS A 477 -4.46 -46.29 -30.08
C CYS A 477 -5.13 -45.99 -28.73
N GLU A 478 -4.92 -44.82 -28.14
CA GLU A 478 -5.51 -44.46 -26.85
C GLU A 478 -7.05 -44.34 -26.92
N GLU A 479 -7.58 -43.76 -28.00
CA GLU A 479 -9.03 -43.63 -28.19
C GLU A 479 -9.71 -44.94 -28.58
N ILE A 480 -8.99 -45.80 -29.31
CA ILE A 480 -9.52 -47.06 -29.85
C ILE A 480 -9.36 -48.23 -28.88
N LEU A 481 -8.31 -48.24 -28.04
CA LEU A 481 -7.95 -49.38 -27.18
C LEU A 481 -8.29 -49.15 -25.71
N PRO A 482 -8.71 -50.22 -24.98
CA PRO A 482 -8.82 -51.60 -25.43
C PRO A 482 -10.14 -51.88 -26.17
N CYS A 483 -10.10 -52.70 -27.23
CA CYS A 483 -11.29 -53.08 -27.99
C CYS A 483 -11.25 -54.53 -28.49
N ALA A 484 -12.44 -55.06 -28.81
CA ALA A 484 -12.61 -56.34 -29.50
C ALA A 484 -13.07 -56.12 -30.93
N THR A 485 -12.71 -57.03 -31.84
CA THR A 485 -13.19 -57.00 -33.23
C THR A 485 -13.61 -58.39 -33.72
N ARG A 486 -14.67 -58.44 -34.54
CA ARG A 486 -15.13 -59.67 -35.19
C ARG A 486 -14.53 -59.86 -36.57
N MET A 487 -13.89 -58.83 -37.12
CA MET A 487 -13.32 -58.84 -38.46
C MET A 487 -11.80 -59.01 -38.43
N GLN A 488 -11.30 -60.05 -39.09
CA GLN A 488 -9.87 -60.31 -39.24
C GLN A 488 -9.11 -59.15 -39.90
N SER A 489 -9.73 -58.47 -40.87
CA SER A 489 -9.14 -57.30 -41.53
C SER A 489 -8.91 -56.13 -40.56
N SER A 490 -9.88 -55.86 -39.70
CA SER A 490 -9.80 -54.80 -38.69
C SER A 490 -8.78 -55.16 -37.61
N TYR A 491 -8.70 -56.44 -37.23
CA TYR A 491 -7.68 -56.93 -36.31
C TYR A 491 -6.26 -56.69 -36.82
N VAL A 492 -5.98 -57.01 -38.09
CA VAL A 492 -4.65 -56.79 -38.69
C VAL A 492 -4.29 -55.30 -38.74
N VAL A 493 -5.24 -54.43 -39.09
CA VAL A 493 -4.99 -52.97 -39.14
C VAL A 493 -4.76 -52.40 -37.74
N LEU A 494 -5.54 -52.80 -36.75
CA LEU A 494 -5.35 -52.37 -35.35
C LEU A 494 -4.01 -52.87 -34.79
N GLN A 495 -3.61 -54.10 -35.14
CA GLN A 495 -2.31 -54.64 -34.76
C GLN A 495 -1.16 -53.88 -35.45
N GLN A 496 -1.33 -53.46 -36.71
CA GLN A 496 -0.36 -52.62 -37.42
C GLN A 496 -0.28 -51.20 -36.84
N LEU A 497 -1.42 -50.62 -36.45
CA LEU A 497 -1.47 -49.31 -35.80
C LEU A 497 -0.77 -49.35 -34.43
N MET A 498 -0.96 -50.45 -33.70
CA MET A 498 -0.22 -50.70 -32.47
C MET A 498 1.27 -50.81 -32.73
N THR A 499 1.72 -51.57 -33.74
CA THR A 499 3.16 -51.69 -34.01
C THR A 499 3.80 -50.34 -34.35
N GLY A 500 4.56 -49.79 -33.41
CA GLY A 500 5.18 -48.45 -33.54
C GLY A 500 4.45 -47.34 -32.77
N SER A 501 3.45 -47.70 -31.97
CA SER A 501 2.86 -46.88 -30.92
C SER A 501 3.68 -47.00 -29.62
N LEU A 502 3.57 -46.03 -28.72
CA LEU A 502 4.13 -46.13 -27.37
C LEU A 502 3.24 -46.97 -26.42
N LEU A 503 2.16 -47.56 -26.96
CA LEU A 503 1.17 -48.37 -26.25
C LEU A 503 1.17 -49.85 -26.69
N ASP A 504 2.32 -50.38 -27.09
CA ASP A 504 2.49 -51.75 -27.63
C ASP A 504 1.91 -52.88 -26.75
N GLU A 505 1.65 -52.61 -25.46
CA GLU A 505 1.12 -53.58 -24.49
C GLU A 505 -0.43 -53.61 -24.38
N LYS A 506 -1.17 -52.70 -25.03
CA LYS A 506 -2.64 -52.64 -24.91
C LYS A 506 -3.34 -53.78 -25.69
N LEU A 507 -4.44 -54.30 -25.15
CA LEU A 507 -5.13 -55.49 -25.68
C LEU A 507 -6.04 -55.19 -26.88
N VAL A 508 -5.86 -55.95 -27.98
CA VAL A 508 -6.81 -56.14 -29.07
C VAL A 508 -7.18 -57.61 -29.13
N LEU A 509 -8.47 -57.94 -29.04
CA LEU A 509 -8.94 -59.33 -29.08
C LEU A 509 -9.76 -59.61 -30.34
N LEU A 510 -9.46 -60.71 -31.01
CA LEU A 510 -10.32 -61.29 -32.04
C LEU A 510 -11.38 -62.16 -31.35
N THR A 511 -12.65 -61.80 -31.50
CA THR A 511 -13.77 -62.40 -30.75
C THR A 511 -13.99 -63.90 -30.99
N GLU A 512 -13.31 -64.53 -31.95
CA GLU A 512 -13.40 -65.97 -32.23
C GLU A 512 -12.62 -66.84 -31.22
N GLU A 513 -11.76 -66.26 -30.37
CA GLU A 513 -10.83 -67.04 -29.54
C GLU A 513 -11.21 -67.21 -28.05
N VAL A 514 -12.19 -66.48 -27.48
CA VAL A 514 -12.55 -66.65 -26.05
C VAL A 514 -14.05 -66.41 -25.79
N GLN A 515 -14.75 -67.42 -25.26
CA GLN A 515 -16.17 -67.37 -24.84
C GLN A 515 -16.46 -66.41 -23.66
N ASP A 516 -15.48 -65.64 -23.21
CA ASP A 516 -15.49 -64.79 -22.02
C ASP A 516 -14.83 -63.43 -22.30
N SER A 517 -15.14 -62.80 -23.44
CA SER A 517 -14.78 -61.39 -23.68
C SER A 517 -15.65 -60.48 -22.81
N GLY A 518 -15.36 -60.41 -21.51
CA GLY A 518 -16.04 -59.53 -20.57
C GLY A 518 -16.01 -58.08 -21.06
N ASN A 519 -17.18 -57.47 -21.27
CA ASN A 519 -17.47 -56.03 -21.39
C ASN A 519 -16.55 -55.12 -22.24
N LEU A 520 -15.68 -55.64 -23.11
CA LEU A 520 -14.84 -54.82 -23.99
C LEU A 520 -15.69 -54.21 -25.13
N PRO A 521 -15.52 -52.90 -25.43
CA PRO A 521 -16.25 -52.26 -26.51
C PRO A 521 -15.83 -52.87 -27.86
N LEU A 522 -16.81 -53.21 -28.71
CA LEU A 522 -16.50 -53.63 -30.07
C LEU A 522 -16.09 -52.40 -30.89
N ALA A 523 -14.96 -52.51 -31.59
CA ALA A 523 -14.47 -51.46 -32.48
C ALA A 523 -15.52 -51.06 -33.54
N GLU A 524 -16.39 -51.98 -33.94
CA GLU A 524 -17.45 -51.82 -34.94
C GLU A 524 -18.60 -50.91 -34.49
N HIS A 525 -18.79 -50.71 -33.18
CA HIS A 525 -19.84 -49.82 -32.68
C HIS A 525 -19.52 -48.33 -32.93
N GLY A 526 -18.26 -48.00 -33.17
CA GLY A 526 -17.86 -46.64 -33.58
C GLY A 526 -17.95 -45.58 -32.48
N ASP A 527 -18.16 -45.97 -31.21
CA ASP A 527 -18.23 -45.03 -30.08
C ASP A 527 -16.92 -44.23 -29.87
N TRP A 528 -15.80 -44.77 -30.34
CA TRP A 528 -14.51 -44.08 -30.37
C TRP A 528 -14.42 -43.01 -31.47
N LEU A 529 -15.23 -43.08 -32.53
CA LEU A 529 -15.13 -42.17 -33.68
C LEU A 529 -15.44 -40.72 -33.30
N GLU A 530 -16.47 -40.51 -32.47
CA GLU A 530 -16.84 -39.16 -32.03
C GLU A 530 -15.77 -38.56 -31.10
N ARG A 531 -15.24 -39.36 -30.17
CA ARG A 531 -14.16 -38.94 -29.27
C ARG A 531 -12.89 -38.61 -30.03
N LEU A 532 -12.50 -39.48 -30.97
CA LEU A 532 -11.37 -39.27 -31.85
C LEU A 532 -11.56 -38.03 -32.72
N ARG A 533 -12.75 -37.84 -33.31
CA ARG A 533 -13.08 -36.65 -34.10
C ARG A 533 -12.86 -35.38 -33.28
N ILE A 534 -13.40 -35.32 -32.06
CA ILE A 534 -13.24 -34.17 -31.17
C ILE A 534 -11.76 -33.92 -30.87
N ARG A 535 -11.01 -34.96 -30.49
CA ARG A 535 -9.60 -34.85 -30.13
C ARG A 535 -8.71 -34.43 -31.31
N VAL A 536 -8.86 -35.05 -32.47
CA VAL A 536 -8.13 -34.69 -33.70
C VAL A 536 -8.48 -33.28 -34.16
N THR A 537 -9.76 -32.88 -34.10
CA THR A 537 -10.17 -31.52 -34.49
C THR A 537 -9.58 -30.48 -33.53
N SER A 538 -9.59 -30.75 -32.22
CA SER A 538 -8.99 -29.88 -31.21
C SER A 538 -7.47 -29.72 -31.43
N LEU A 539 -6.75 -30.83 -31.65
CA LEU A 539 -5.32 -30.79 -31.93
C LEU A 539 -5.02 -30.13 -33.28
N GLY A 540 -5.86 -30.34 -34.29
CA GLY A 540 -5.74 -29.68 -35.59
C GLY A 540 -5.87 -28.15 -35.47
N GLN A 541 -6.79 -27.66 -34.63
CA GLN A 541 -6.92 -26.22 -34.37
C GLN A 541 -5.67 -25.62 -33.70
N GLU A 542 -4.98 -26.39 -32.86
CA GLU A 542 -3.78 -25.93 -32.15
C GLU A 542 -2.48 -26.08 -32.96
N LEU A 543 -2.38 -27.11 -33.82
CA LEU A 543 -1.12 -27.49 -34.49
C LEU A 543 -1.06 -27.09 -35.97
N TYR A 544 -2.17 -27.07 -36.69
CA TYR A 544 -2.18 -26.85 -38.14
C TYR A 544 -2.28 -25.36 -38.48
N GLY A 545 -1.50 -24.89 -39.45
CA GLY A 545 -1.53 -23.50 -39.94
C GLY A 545 -0.73 -22.51 -39.08
N HIS A 546 0.04 -23.00 -38.11
CA HIS A 546 0.85 -22.20 -37.19
C HIS A 546 2.36 -22.23 -37.51
N GLY A 547 2.74 -22.80 -38.66
CA GLY A 547 4.10 -22.74 -39.21
C GLY A 547 5.00 -23.93 -38.87
N ALA A 548 4.52 -24.90 -38.09
CA ALA A 548 5.15 -26.20 -37.88
C ALA A 548 4.17 -27.34 -38.25
N ASP A 549 3.59 -27.25 -39.44
CA ASP A 549 2.51 -28.12 -39.91
C ASP A 549 2.89 -29.61 -39.95
N TYR A 550 4.19 -29.93 -39.97
CA TYR A 550 4.68 -31.31 -39.83
C TYR A 550 4.30 -31.96 -38.48
N ALA A 551 3.94 -31.19 -37.45
CA ALA A 551 3.38 -31.71 -36.21
C ALA A 551 1.95 -32.28 -36.39
N PHE A 552 1.25 -31.90 -37.47
CA PHE A 552 -0.04 -32.44 -37.88
C PHE A 552 0.07 -33.02 -39.31
N PRO A 553 0.60 -34.25 -39.46
CA PRO A 553 0.91 -34.83 -40.76
C PRO A 553 -0.37 -35.30 -41.47
N VAL A 554 -0.95 -34.40 -42.28
CA VAL A 554 -2.21 -34.66 -43.00
C VAL A 554 -2.13 -35.93 -43.87
N ASP A 555 -1.01 -36.14 -44.57
CA ASP A 555 -0.81 -37.32 -45.44
C ASP A 555 -0.79 -38.65 -44.68
N PHE A 556 -0.47 -38.62 -43.37
CA PHE A 556 -0.49 -39.80 -42.51
C PHE A 556 -1.86 -40.00 -41.84
N LEU A 557 -2.56 -38.91 -41.52
CA LEU A 557 -3.85 -38.94 -40.81
C LEU A 557 -5.05 -39.22 -41.72
N VAL A 558 -4.94 -38.91 -43.02
CA VAL A 558 -5.94 -39.20 -44.07
C VAL A 558 -5.72 -40.60 -44.64
#